data_AF-A0A5K1HIK4-F1
#
_entry.id   AF-A0A5K1HIK4-F1
#
_cell.length_a   1.000
_cell.length_b   1.000
_cell.length_c   1.000
_cell.angle_alpha   90.00
_cell.angle_beta   90.00
_cell.angle_gamma   90.00
#
_symmetry.space_group_name_H-M   'P 1'
#
loop_
_entity.id
_entity.type
_entity.pdbx_description
1 polymer ?
#
loop_
_entity_poly.entity_id
_entity_poly.type
_entity_poly.pdbx_seq_one_letter_code
_entity_poly.pdbx_strand_id
1 'polypeptide(L)'
;FLHNAGLDIDSQAKNIALTKPEIFAGLLLGAMLPYVFSAFTIRSVGKAAFGMVEEVRRQIHNDPGILAGTSEPDYKACIRISTISSLREMIAPGCL
;
A
#
# COMPACT_ATOMS: atom_id res chain seq x y z
N PHE A 1 12.62 31.34 26.64
CA PHE A 1 11.15 31.16 26.54
C PHE A 1 10.68 29.69 26.52
N LEU A 2 11.57 28.69 26.67
CA LEU A 2 11.18 27.26 26.76
C LEU A 2 11.84 26.56 27.97
N HIS A 3 11.87 27.22 29.12
CA HIS A 3 12.47 26.65 30.35
C HIS A 3 11.43 26.28 31.43
N ASN A 4 10.13 26.43 31.13
CA ASN A 4 9.03 26.31 32.12
C ASN A 4 7.92 25.30 31.72
N ALA A 5 8.17 24.43 30.74
CA ALA A 5 7.13 23.53 30.22
C ALA A 5 6.91 22.26 31.08
N GLY A 6 7.59 22.09 32.21
CA GLY A 6 7.33 20.97 33.15
C GLY A 6 7.41 19.58 32.51
N LEU A 7 8.08 19.44 31.37
CA LEU A 7 8.31 18.17 30.71
C LEU A 7 9.54 17.55 31.37
N ASP A 8 9.33 16.71 32.39
CA ASP A 8 10.29 15.74 32.94
C ASP A 8 10.70 14.70 31.87
N ILE A 9 11.29 15.15 30.76
CA ILE A 9 11.84 14.29 29.71
C ILE A 9 13.08 13.55 30.24
N ASP A 10 13.72 14.06 31.29
CA ASP A 10 15.02 13.57 31.75
C ASP A 10 15.01 12.19 32.42
N SER A 11 13.87 11.70 32.96
CA SER A 11 13.82 10.36 33.57
C SER A 11 13.53 9.24 32.56
N GLN A 12 12.72 9.52 31.53
CA GLN A 12 12.38 8.57 30.47
C GLN A 12 13.38 8.61 29.29
N ALA A 13 13.91 9.78 28.92
CA ALA A 13 14.84 9.91 27.79
C ALA A 13 16.26 9.39 28.10
N LYS A 14 16.70 9.35 29.36
CA LYS A 14 17.95 8.64 29.73
C LYS A 14 17.90 7.15 29.40
N ASN A 15 16.71 6.55 29.39
CA ASN A 15 16.54 5.15 29.00
C ASN A 15 16.52 4.97 27.48
N ILE A 16 16.03 5.97 26.72
CA ILE A 16 15.95 5.98 25.26
C ILE A 16 17.04 6.88 24.65
N ALA A 17 18.29 6.59 24.95
CA ALA A 17 19.42 7.32 24.38
C ALA A 17 19.82 6.72 23.01
N LEU A 18 19.91 7.55 21.97
CA LEU A 18 20.34 7.14 20.61
C LEU A 18 21.79 6.63 20.54
N THR A 19 22.58 6.89 21.58
CA THR A 19 23.92 6.33 21.77
C THR A 19 23.90 4.84 22.11
N LYS A 20 22.76 4.27 22.52
CA LYS A 20 22.62 2.82 22.72
C LYS A 20 22.44 2.14 21.36
N PRO A 21 23.29 1.15 21.02
CA PRO A 21 23.24 0.50 19.72
C PRO A 21 21.93 -0.24 19.46
N GLU A 22 21.26 -0.77 20.50
CA GLU A 22 19.97 -1.47 20.31
C GLU A 22 18.86 -0.53 19.84
N ILE A 23 18.85 0.70 20.34
CA ILE A 23 17.83 1.72 20.01
C ILE A 23 18.06 2.26 18.61
N PHE A 24 19.32 2.51 18.24
CA PHE A 24 19.67 2.96 16.90
C PHE A 24 19.34 1.91 15.83
N ALA A 25 19.61 0.62 16.11
CA ALA A 25 19.22 -0.48 15.23
C ALA A 25 17.70 -0.61 15.07
N GLY A 26 16.95 -0.48 16.18
CA GLY A 26 15.49 -0.47 16.16
C GLY A 26 14.90 0.71 15.39
N LEU A 27 15.49 1.89 15.49
CA LEU A 27 15.10 3.07 14.73
C LEU A 27 15.30 2.87 13.23
N LEU A 28 16.44 2.31 12.82
CA LEU A 28 16.72 2.04 11.42
C LEU A 28 15.74 1.02 10.83
N LEU A 29 15.50 -0.09 11.55
CA LEU A 29 14.52 -1.09 11.13
C LEU A 29 13.09 -0.51 11.07
N GLY A 30 12.70 0.27 12.08
CA GLY A 30 11.41 0.96 12.12
C GLY A 30 11.23 1.94 10.95
N ALA A 31 12.28 2.67 10.58
CA ALA A 31 12.26 3.58 9.44
C ALA A 31 12.13 2.85 8.08
N MET A 32 12.59 1.60 7.98
CA MET A 32 12.48 0.79 6.76
C MET A 32 11.09 0.15 6.60
N LEU A 33 10.35 -0.11 7.68
CA LEU A 33 9.03 -0.78 7.62
C LEU A 33 8.02 -0.09 6.67
N PRO A 34 7.83 1.24 6.70
CA PRO A 34 6.93 1.93 5.76
C PRO A 34 7.32 1.77 4.29
N TYR A 35 8.62 1.70 4.00
CA TYR A 35 9.11 1.48 2.63
C TYR A 35 8.79 0.07 2.15
N VAL A 36 8.98 -0.94 3.00
CA VAL A 36 8.65 -2.33 2.67
C VAL A 36 7.14 -2.50 2.47
N PHE A 37 6.33 -1.93 3.37
CA PHE A 37 4.87 -1.91 3.23
C PHE A 37 4.42 -1.24 1.92
N SER A 38 5.02 -0.09 1.58
CA SER A 38 4.73 0.63 0.34
C SER A 38 5.13 -0.19 -0.89
N ALA A 39 6.28 -0.87 -0.86
CA ALA A 39 6.72 -1.71 -1.96
C ALA A 39 5.76 -2.89 -2.21
N PHE A 40 5.27 -3.53 -1.14
CA PHE A 40 4.26 -4.59 -1.28
C PHE A 40 2.96 -4.07 -1.87
N THR A 41 2.41 -2.98 -1.33
CA THR A 41 1.15 -2.41 -1.82
C THR A 41 1.23 -1.93 -3.28
N ILE A 42 2.31 -1.24 -3.68
CA ILE A 42 2.49 -0.80 -5.07
C ILE A 42 2.59 -2.01 -6.01
N ARG A 43 3.34 -3.06 -5.63
CA ARG A 43 3.45 -4.28 -6.43
C ARG A 43 2.10 -4.98 -6.60
N SER A 44 1.30 -5.05 -5.54
CA SER A 44 -0.04 -5.65 -5.56
C SER A 44 -1.00 -4.87 -6.46
N VAL A 45 -1.01 -3.54 -6.36
CA VAL A 45 -1.80 -2.66 -7.25
C VAL A 45 -1.38 -2.85 -8.71
N GLY A 46 -0.08 -2.92 -8.99
CA GLY A 46 0.42 -3.12 -10.34
C GLY A 46 -0.12 -4.40 -11.01
N LYS A 47 -0.19 -5.51 -10.28
CA LYS A 47 -0.78 -6.76 -10.79
C LYS A 47 -2.27 -6.62 -11.09
N ALA A 48 -3.03 -6.03 -10.18
CA ALA A 48 -4.46 -5.83 -10.35
C ALA A 48 -4.77 -4.90 -11.53
N ALA A 49 -4.00 -3.81 -11.66
CA ALA A 49 -4.13 -2.86 -12.75
C ALA A 49 -3.84 -3.49 -14.12
N PHE A 50 -2.81 -4.35 -14.22
CA PHE A 50 -2.50 -5.04 -15.47
C PHE A 50 -3.66 -5.93 -15.93
N GLY A 51 -4.25 -6.71 -15.02
CA GLY A 51 -5.43 -7.53 -15.33
C GLY A 51 -6.65 -6.70 -15.72
N MET A 52 -6.84 -5.53 -15.11
CA MET A 52 -7.91 -4.60 -15.47
C MET A 52 -7.74 -4.05 -16.89
N VAL A 53 -6.52 -3.63 -17.25
CA VAL A 53 -6.21 -3.11 -18.59
C VAL A 53 -6.40 -4.17 -19.66
N GLU A 54 -5.96 -5.40 -19.40
CA GLU A 54 -6.13 -6.52 -20.32
C GLU A 54 -7.62 -6.82 -20.57
N GLU A 55 -8.44 -6.83 -19.53
CA GLU A 55 -9.88 -7.06 -19.64
C GLU A 55 -10.61 -5.93 -20.39
N VAL A 56 -10.30 -4.66 -20.07
CA VAL A 56 -10.87 -3.52 -20.80
C VAL A 56 -10.48 -3.57 -22.28
N ARG A 57 -9.22 -3.88 -22.57
CA ARG A 57 -8.73 -4.00 -23.96
C ARG A 57 -9.41 -5.17 -24.68
N ARG A 58 -9.65 -6.29 -24.01
CA ARG A 58 -10.38 -7.44 -24.54
C ARG A 58 -11.83 -7.07 -24.87
N GLN A 59 -12.53 -6.37 -23.97
CA GLN A 59 -13.90 -5.93 -24.20
C GLN A 59 -14.00 -4.97 -25.39
N ILE A 60 -13.14 -3.95 -25.46
CA ILE A 60 -13.11 -2.99 -26.57
C ILE A 60 -12.79 -3.68 -27.90
N HIS A 61 -11.89 -4.66 -27.91
CA HIS A 61 -11.53 -5.37 -29.12
C HIS A 61 -12.66 -6.27 -29.64
N ASN A 62 -13.38 -6.93 -28.74
CA ASN A 62 -14.47 -7.84 -29.10
C ASN A 62 -15.77 -7.10 -29.43
N ASP A 63 -16.03 -5.97 -28.79
CA ASP A 63 -17.20 -5.12 -29.01
C ASP A 63 -16.80 -3.65 -29.18
N PRO A 64 -16.54 -3.20 -30.43
CA PRO A 64 -16.28 -1.80 -30.73
C PRO A 64 -17.47 -0.88 -30.44
N GLY A 65 -18.68 -1.44 -30.27
CA GLY A 65 -19.90 -0.71 -29.89
C GLY A 65 -19.79 -0.04 -28.53
N ILE A 66 -18.89 -0.53 -27.65
CA ILE A 66 -18.57 0.10 -26.38
C ILE A 66 -17.95 1.50 -26.59
N LEU A 67 -17.07 1.66 -27.59
CA LEU A 67 -16.47 2.96 -27.92
C LEU A 67 -17.47 3.89 -28.62
N ALA A 68 -18.39 3.33 -29.39
CA ALA A 68 -19.47 4.07 -30.05
C ALA A 68 -20.62 4.45 -29.08
N GLY A 69 -20.61 3.93 -27.85
CA GLY A 69 -21.66 4.13 -26.86
C GLY A 69 -22.97 3.40 -27.18
N THR A 70 -22.94 2.41 -28.07
CA THR A 70 -24.12 1.63 -28.50
C THR A 70 -24.30 0.33 -27.72
N SER A 71 -23.24 -0.17 -27.07
CA SER A 71 -23.23 -1.40 -26.28
C SER A 71 -22.68 -1.14 -24.88
N GLU A 72 -23.26 -1.80 -23.87
CA GLU A 72 -22.81 -1.67 -22.48
C GLU A 72 -21.65 -2.65 -22.18
N PRO A 73 -20.54 -2.18 -21.58
CA PRO A 73 -19.42 -3.03 -21.21
C PRO A 73 -19.74 -3.93 -20.00
N ASP A 74 -18.99 -5.03 -19.86
CA ASP A 74 -19.12 -5.93 -18.70
C ASP A 74 -18.34 -5.37 -17.50
N TYR A 75 -19.03 -4.58 -16.69
CA TYR A 75 -18.52 -4.06 -15.42
C TYR A 75 -18.28 -5.15 -14.37
N LYS A 76 -19.04 -6.26 -14.40
CA LYS A 76 -18.92 -7.33 -13.40
C LYS A 76 -17.58 -8.05 -13.54
N ALA A 77 -17.08 -8.21 -14.76
CA ALA A 77 -15.74 -8.74 -15.00
C ALA A 77 -14.66 -7.89 -14.34
N CYS A 78 -14.70 -6.57 -14.54
CA CYS A 78 -13.76 -5.62 -13.94
C CYS A 78 -13.82 -5.66 -12.40
N ILE A 79 -15.03 -5.63 -11.83
CA ILE A 79 -15.22 -5.71 -10.36
C ILE A 79 -14.63 -7.01 -9.82
N ARG A 80 -14.89 -8.15 -10.47
CA ARG A 80 -14.39 -9.46 -10.04
C ARG A 80 -12.86 -9.50 -10.00
N ILE A 81 -12.18 -8.96 -11.00
CA ILE A 81 -10.71 -8.92 -11.06
C ILE A 81 -10.15 -8.10 -9.90
N SER A 82 -10.71 -6.92 -9.65
CA SER A 82 -10.29 -6.05 -8.55
C SER A 82 -10.50 -6.70 -7.19
N THR A 83 -11.68 -7.30 -6.96
CA THR A 83 -12.03 -7.94 -5.69
C THR A 83 -11.13 -9.13 -5.38
N ILE A 84 -10.92 -10.05 -6.33
CA ILE A 84 -10.09 -11.24 -6.10
C ILE A 84 -8.63 -10.83 -5.86
N SER A 85 -8.12 -9.88 -6.64
CA SER A 85 -6.73 -9.42 -6.50
C SER A 85 -6.50 -8.73 -5.17
N SER A 86 -7.42 -7.86 -4.75
CA SER A 86 -7.32 -7.15 -3.47
C SER A 86 -7.38 -8.10 -2.29
N LEU A 87 -8.30 -9.06 -2.27
CA LEU A 87 -8.42 -10.04 -1.18
C LEU A 87 -7.18 -10.91 -1.03
N ARG A 88 -6.59 -11.33 -2.14
CA ARG A 88 -5.38 -12.17 -2.12
C ARG A 88 -4.14 -11.38 -1.72
N GLU A 89 -3.98 -10.17 -2.24
CA GLU A 89 -2.77 -9.39 -2.06
C GLU A 89 -2.74 -8.62 -0.73
N MET A 90 -3.88 -8.41 -0.05
CA MET A 90 -3.95 -7.77 1.27
C MET A 90 -3.30 -8.58 2.40
N ILE A 91 -3.18 -9.90 2.23
CA ILE A 91 -2.60 -10.79 3.27
C ILE A 91 -1.12 -10.48 3.50
N ALA A 92 -0.36 -10.23 2.44
CA ALA A 92 1.08 -9.98 2.54
C ALA A 92 1.44 -8.71 3.35
N PRO A 93 0.88 -7.52 3.06
CA PRO A 93 1.11 -6.32 3.86
C PRO A 93 0.41 -6.37 5.22
N GLY A 94 -0.64 -7.18 5.40
CA GLY A 94 -1.33 -7.33 6.69
C GLY A 94 -0.59 -8.20 7.72
N CYS A 95 0.31 -9.08 7.26
CA CYS A 95 1.18 -9.88 8.13
C CYS A 95 2.51 -9.21 8.49
N LEU A 96 2.84 -8.07 7.85
CA LEU A 96 4.03 -7.26 8.13
C LEU A 96 3.75 -6.28 9.27
#